data_AF-A0AAN8C1T2-F1
#
_entry.id   AF-A0AAN8C1T2-F1
#
_cell.length_a   1.000
_cell.length_b   1.000
_cell.length_c   1.000
_cell.angle_alpha   90.00
_cell.angle_beta   90.00
_cell.angle_gamma   90.00
#
_symmetry.space_group_name_H-M   'P 1'
#
loop_
_entity.id
_entity.type
_entity.pdbx_description
1 polymer ?
#
loop_
_entity_poly.entity_id
_entity_poly.type
_entity_poly.pdbx_seq_one_letter_code
_entity_poly.pdbx_strand_id
1 'polypeptide(L)'
;MNIFLAVLVGLLSVLPSKAKDASPDVQVYSKGPGIIGEPNTLICHVKGFYPPEISIKVLNNGKEIFGAKQTDLAFEENWHYHLTKHVPFTPSQNDKSAQSKRSNMKKIGMIRL
;
A
#
# COMPACT_ATOMS: atom_id res chain seq x y z
N MET A 1 -9.73 4.88 50.98
CA MET A 1 -9.32 3.73 50.14
C MET A 1 -9.87 3.82 48.70
N ASN A 2 -11.11 4.28 48.47
CA ASN A 2 -11.73 4.21 47.13
C ASN A 2 -11.26 5.27 46.11
N ILE A 3 -10.85 6.47 46.56
CA ILE A 3 -10.46 7.56 45.64
C ILE A 3 -9.17 7.22 44.90
N PHE A 4 -8.17 6.66 45.60
CA PHE A 4 -6.92 6.22 44.97
C PHE A 4 -7.16 5.12 43.92
N LEU A 5 -8.08 4.20 44.20
CA LEU A 5 -8.47 3.16 43.25
C LEU A 5 -9.14 3.74 42.01
N ALA A 6 -10.04 4.72 42.18
CA ALA A 6 -10.72 5.40 41.08
C ALA A 6 -9.74 6.23 40.22
N VAL A 7 -8.78 6.91 40.85
CA VAL A 7 -7.72 7.66 40.15
C VAL A 7 -6.81 6.70 39.39
N LEU A 8 -6.46 5.54 39.95
CA LEU A 8 -5.62 4.55 39.29
C LEU A 8 -6.34 3.93 38.08
N VAL A 9 -7.62 3.56 38.21
CA VAL A 9 -8.45 3.03 37.11
C VAL A 9 -8.66 4.08 36.03
N GLY A 10 -8.93 5.33 36.42
CA GLY A 10 -9.03 6.47 35.50
C GLY A 10 -7.71 6.71 34.76
N LEU A 11 -6.56 6.59 35.43
CA LEU A 11 -5.25 6.76 34.80
C LEU A 11 -4.91 5.62 33.82
N LEU A 12 -5.33 4.38 34.12
CA LEU A 12 -5.15 3.25 33.21
C LEU A 12 -6.02 3.35 31.95
N SER A 13 -7.21 3.95 32.01
CA SER A 13 -8.11 4.07 30.85
C SER A 13 -7.72 5.17 29.87
N VAL A 14 -6.86 6.13 30.26
CA VAL A 14 -6.32 7.17 29.36
C VAL A 14 -5.09 6.72 28.57
N LEU A 15 -4.60 5.49 28.79
CA LEU A 15 -3.45 4.99 28.04
C LEU A 15 -3.80 4.84 26.55
N PRO A 16 -3.02 5.43 25.63
CA PRO A 16 -3.28 5.30 24.20
C PRO A 16 -3.10 3.83 23.78
N SER A 17 -4.19 3.20 23.33
CA SER A 17 -4.13 1.87 22.71
C SER A 17 -3.42 1.98 21.36
N LYS A 18 -2.20 1.44 21.26
CA LYS A 18 -1.53 1.26 19.97
C LYS A 18 -2.15 0.07 19.27
N ALA A 19 -2.89 0.33 18.20
CA ALA A 19 -3.35 -0.73 17.31
C ALA A 19 -2.14 -1.43 16.67
N LYS A 20 -2.26 -2.75 16.47
CA LYS A 20 -1.18 -3.61 15.99
C LYS A 20 -0.86 -3.26 14.53
N ASP A 21 0.42 -3.10 14.22
CA ASP A 21 0.88 -2.89 12.84
C ASP A 21 0.44 -4.05 11.94
N ALA A 22 -0.12 -3.71 10.77
CA ALA A 22 -0.53 -4.64 9.74
C ALA A 22 0.24 -4.34 8.44
N SER A 23 0.88 -5.36 7.87
CA SER A 23 1.67 -5.20 6.65
C SER A 23 0.75 -5.19 5.41
N PRO A 24 0.98 -4.28 4.44
CA PRO A 24 0.17 -4.21 3.24
C PRO A 24 0.24 -5.46 2.38
N ASP A 25 -0.92 -5.87 1.88
CA ASP A 25 -1.08 -6.74 0.74
C ASP A 25 -1.11 -5.92 -0.55
N VAL A 26 -0.16 -6.17 -1.45
CA VAL A 26 0.01 -5.42 -2.69
C VAL A 26 -0.33 -6.31 -3.86
N GLN A 27 -1.22 -5.84 -4.74
CA GLN A 27 -1.59 -6.48 -6.00
C GLN A 27 -1.29 -5.54 -7.16
N VAL A 28 -0.62 -6.05 -8.18
CA VAL A 28 -0.15 -5.26 -9.32
C VAL A 28 -0.59 -5.91 -10.60
N TYR A 29 -1.29 -5.17 -11.45
CA TYR A 29 -1.79 -5.67 -12.73
C TYR A 29 -1.85 -4.53 -13.75
N SER A 30 -1.87 -4.85 -15.04
CA SER A 30 -2.04 -3.85 -16.10
C SER A 30 -3.53 -3.57 -16.36
N LYS A 31 -3.85 -2.35 -16.77
CA LYS A 31 -5.21 -1.95 -17.17
C LYS A 31 -5.68 -2.70 -18.43
N GLY A 32 -4.77 -2.92 -19.37
CA GLY A 32 -5.01 -3.67 -20.60
C GLY A 32 -3.91 -4.69 -20.89
N PRO A 33 -3.98 -5.40 -22.01
CA PRO A 33 -2.94 -6.35 -22.43
C PRO A 33 -1.57 -5.67 -22.55
N GLY A 34 -0.51 -6.38 -22.18
CA GLY A 34 0.88 -5.90 -22.24
C GLY A 34 1.47 -5.96 -23.65
N ILE A 35 0.91 -5.19 -24.59
CA ILE A 35 1.40 -5.12 -25.96
C ILE A 35 2.68 -4.28 -26.00
N ILE A 36 3.75 -4.83 -26.58
CA ILE A 36 5.06 -4.16 -26.68
C ILE A 36 4.91 -2.87 -27.48
N GLY A 37 5.44 -1.78 -26.94
CA GLY A 37 5.42 -0.46 -27.59
C GLY A 37 4.11 0.32 -27.46
N GLU A 38 3.04 -0.28 -26.94
CA GLU A 38 1.77 0.43 -26.72
C GLU A 38 1.68 1.01 -25.30
N PRO A 39 1.23 2.27 -25.14
CA PRO A 39 1.00 2.87 -23.82
C PRO A 39 -0.02 2.09 -23.01
N ASN A 40 0.29 1.85 -21.74
CA ASN A 40 -0.57 1.15 -20.80
C ASN A 40 -0.44 1.78 -19.39
N THR A 41 -1.18 1.27 -18.43
CA THR A 41 -1.17 1.73 -17.03
C THR A 41 -1.10 0.54 -16.10
N LEU A 42 -0.13 0.53 -15.20
CA LEU A 42 -0.10 -0.40 -14.08
C LEU A 42 -0.99 0.12 -12.97
N ILE A 43 -1.75 -0.79 -12.39
CA ILE A 43 -2.61 -0.55 -11.25
C ILE A 43 -2.01 -1.31 -10.08
N CYS A 44 -1.57 -0.56 -9.07
CA CYS A 44 -1.01 -1.09 -7.83
C CYS A 44 -2.05 -0.86 -6.72
N HIS A 45 -2.81 -1.90 -6.41
CA HIS A 45 -3.79 -1.88 -5.33
C HIS A 45 -3.13 -2.36 -4.04
N VAL A 46 -3.15 -1.52 -3.00
CA VAL A 46 -2.49 -1.78 -1.71
C VAL A 46 -3.55 -1.74 -0.63
N LYS A 47 -3.65 -2.80 0.17
CA LYS A 47 -4.72 -2.93 1.18
C LYS A 47 -4.29 -3.63 2.47
N GLY A 48 -5.11 -3.49 3.50
CA GLY A 48 -4.97 -4.25 4.74
C GLY A 48 -3.83 -3.77 5.65
N PHE A 49 -3.36 -2.52 5.48
CA PHE A 49 -2.24 -1.99 6.26
C PHE A 49 -2.68 -1.04 7.36
N TYR A 50 -1.87 -0.98 8.42
CA TYR A 50 -1.99 -0.02 9.52
C TYR A 50 -0.58 0.16 10.13
N PRO A 51 -0.16 1.37 10.54
CA PRO A 51 -0.82 2.69 10.48
C PRO A 51 -1.01 3.22 9.04
N PRO A 52 -1.71 4.37 8.84
CA PRO A 52 -2.01 4.91 7.51
C PRO A 52 -0.79 5.39 6.71
N GLU A 53 0.35 5.59 7.36
CA GLU A 53 1.54 6.15 6.74
C GLU A 53 2.35 5.06 6.00
N ILE A 54 2.35 5.13 4.67
CA ILE A 54 3.14 4.26 3.79
C ILE A 54 3.75 5.05 2.61
N SER A 55 4.81 4.52 2.02
CA SER A 55 5.42 5.04 0.79
C SER A 55 5.49 3.96 -0.29
N ILE A 56 4.88 4.24 -1.45
CA ILE A 56 4.82 3.29 -2.58
C ILE A 56 5.66 3.81 -3.73
N LYS A 57 6.68 3.05 -4.11
CA LYS A 57 7.49 3.29 -5.31
C LYS A 57 7.34 2.15 -6.29
N VAL A 58 7.09 2.49 -7.55
CA VAL A 58 6.97 1.51 -8.65
C VAL A 58 8.19 1.66 -9.53
N LEU A 59 8.90 0.56 -9.72
CA LEU A 59 10.12 0.49 -10.49
C LEU A 59 9.90 -0.35 -11.74
N ASN A 60 10.28 0.20 -12.90
CA ASN A 60 10.51 -0.61 -14.11
C ASN A 60 12.02 -0.78 -14.28
N ASN A 61 12.49 -2.04 -14.36
CA ASN A 61 13.92 -2.36 -14.51
C ASN A 61 14.84 -1.62 -13.52
N GLY A 62 14.37 -1.46 -12.27
CA GLY A 62 15.11 -0.78 -11.20
C GLY A 62 15.02 0.75 -11.19
N LYS A 63 14.38 1.36 -12.19
CA LYS A 63 14.18 2.82 -12.27
C LYS A 63 12.76 3.21 -11.87
N GLU A 64 12.64 4.23 -11.01
CA GLU A 64 11.35 4.75 -10.58
C GLU A 64 10.57 5.35 -11.75
N ILE A 65 9.31 4.96 -11.86
CA ILE A 65 8.40 5.46 -12.90
C ILE A 65 7.71 6.73 -12.38
N PHE A 66 7.80 7.81 -13.15
CA PHE A 66 7.20 9.10 -12.82
C PHE A 66 5.79 9.26 -13.42
N GLY A 67 5.05 10.28 -12.97
CA GLY A 67 3.69 10.55 -13.46
C GLY A 67 2.62 9.65 -12.86
N ALA A 68 2.94 8.93 -11.79
CA ALA A 68 1.98 8.10 -11.07
C ALA A 68 0.90 8.95 -10.39
N LYS A 69 -0.36 8.52 -10.48
CA LYS A 69 -1.50 9.09 -9.75
C LYS A 69 -1.89 8.14 -8.64
N GLN A 70 -2.28 8.68 -7.49
CA GLN A 70 -2.72 7.89 -6.33
C GLN A 70 -4.13 8.31 -5.94
N THR A 71 -4.95 7.36 -5.53
CA THR A 71 -6.24 7.66 -4.89
C THR A 71 -6.00 8.24 -3.49
N ASP A 72 -7.03 8.87 -2.95
CA ASP A 72 -7.06 9.19 -1.53
C ASP A 72 -6.98 7.91 -0.70
N LEU A 73 -6.52 8.07 0.54
CA LEU A 73 -6.48 7.01 1.52
C LEU A 73 -7.89 6.70 2.02
N ALA A 74 -8.27 5.43 1.98
CA ALA A 74 -9.53 4.94 2.51
C ALA A 74 -9.28 3.74 3.43
N PHE A 75 -10.32 3.29 4.14
CA PHE A 75 -10.22 2.18 5.09
C PHE A 75 -11.42 1.23 4.97
N GLU A 76 -11.17 -0.02 5.35
CA GLU A 76 -12.16 -1.09 5.42
C GLU A 76 -12.86 -1.12 6.79
N GLU A 77 -13.89 -1.97 6.96
CA GLU A 77 -14.63 -2.15 8.22
C GLU A 77 -13.74 -2.47 9.43
N ASN A 78 -12.59 -3.11 9.19
CA ASN A 78 -11.61 -3.46 10.23
C ASN A 78 -10.59 -2.33 10.52
N TRP A 79 -10.82 -1.12 10.02
CA TRP A 79 -9.95 0.05 10.19
C TRP A 79 -8.55 -0.10 9.57
N HIS A 80 -8.34 -1.11 8.72
CA HIS A 80 -7.14 -1.17 7.91
C HIS A 80 -7.31 -0.35 6.64
N TYR A 81 -6.22 0.27 6.22
CA TYR A 81 -6.21 1.19 5.11
C TYR A 81 -6.00 0.48 3.78
N HIS A 82 -6.49 1.12 2.72
CA HIS A 82 -6.19 0.79 1.34
C HIS A 82 -6.02 2.06 0.50
N LEU A 83 -5.28 1.94 -0.60
CA LEU A 83 -5.17 2.95 -1.64
C LEU A 83 -4.75 2.30 -2.96
N THR A 84 -4.96 2.99 -4.07
CA THR A 84 -4.54 2.52 -5.40
C THR A 84 -3.62 3.53 -6.06
N LYS A 85 -2.50 3.05 -6.63
CA LYS A 85 -1.55 3.85 -7.41
C LYS A 85 -1.56 3.42 -8.87
N HIS A 86 -1.80 4.36 -9.76
CA HIS A 86 -1.86 4.21 -11.22
C HIS A 86 -0.56 4.74 -11.82
N VAL A 87 0.15 3.91 -12.57
CA VAL A 87 1.48 4.25 -13.07
C VAL A 87 1.52 4.08 -14.59
N PRO A 88 1.76 5.14 -15.37
CA PRO A 88 1.87 5.04 -16.81
C PRO A 88 3.13 4.24 -17.17
N PHE A 89 3.02 3.31 -18.11
CA PHE A 89 4.16 2.53 -18.60
C PHE A 89 3.96 2.11 -20.05
N THR A 90 5.04 1.83 -20.76
CA THR A 90 5.01 1.26 -22.11
C THR A 90 5.82 -0.04 -22.06
N PRO A 91 5.19 -1.22 -22.25
CA PRO A 91 5.88 -2.50 -22.18
C PRO A 91 7.04 -2.57 -23.18
N SER A 92 8.22 -2.96 -22.69
CA SER A 92 9.40 -3.23 -23.51
C SER A 92 9.71 -4.72 -23.59
N GLN A 93 10.51 -5.14 -24.58
CA GLN A 93 10.89 -6.55 -24.77
C GLN A 93 11.71 -7.11 -23.59
N ASN A 94 12.35 -6.24 -22.79
CA ASN A 94 13.08 -6.61 -21.58
C ASN A 94 12.21 -6.58 -20.32
N ASP A 95 10.99 -6.05 -20.40
CA ASP A 95 10.10 -6.02 -19.26
C ASP A 95 9.56 -7.43 -19.04
N LYS A 96 9.68 -7.94 -17.81
CA LYS A 96 8.96 -9.15 -17.43
C LYS A 96 7.49 -8.87 -17.69
N SER A 97 6.84 -9.75 -18.46
CA SER A 97 5.45 -9.57 -18.87
C SER A 97 4.60 -9.13 -17.68
N ALA A 98 3.79 -8.09 -17.87
CA ALA A 98 2.95 -7.49 -16.83
C ALA A 98 1.90 -8.50 -16.35
N GLN A 99 2.32 -9.45 -15.53
CA GLN A 99 1.47 -10.46 -14.91
C GLN A 99 0.98 -9.94 -13.56
N SER A 100 -0.22 -10.38 -13.18
CA SER A 100 -0.77 -10.09 -11.85
C SER A 100 0.20 -10.61 -10.79
N LYS A 101 0.82 -9.69 -10.03
CA LYS A 101 1.80 -10.03 -9.00
C LYS A 101 1.26 -9.60 -7.64
N ARG A 102 1.25 -10.55 -6.71
CA ARG A 102 0.93 -10.31 -5.30
C ARG A 102 2.22 -10.30 -4.49
N SER A 103 2.39 -9.31 -3.63
CA SER A 103 3.54 -9.24 -2.72
C SER A 103 3.14 -8.70 -1.36
N ASN A 104 3.72 -9.26 -0.30
CA ASN A 104 3.61 -8.69 1.04
C ASN A 104 4.72 -7.65 1.22
N MET A 105 4.34 -6.40 1.42
CA MET A 105 5.28 -5.28 1.48
C MET A 105 5.44 -4.82 2.93
N LYS A 106 6.66 -4.49 3.36
CA LYS A 106 6.87 -3.76 4.62
C LYS A 106 6.62 -2.26 4.39
N LYS A 107 6.39 -1.48 5.45
CA LYS A 107 6.07 -0.02 5.49
C LYS A 107 6.69 0.85 4.36
N ILE A 108 7.91 0.51 3.92
CA ILE A 108 8.54 1.03 2.70
C ILE A 108 8.79 -0.15 1.76
N GLY A 109 8.28 -0.10 0.54
CA GLY A 109 8.66 -1.12 -0.43
C GLY A 109 8.61 -0.67 -1.88
N MET A 110 9.39 -1.41 -2.68
CA MET A 110 9.55 -1.22 -4.10
C MET A 110 8.77 -2.31 -4.82
N ILE A 111 7.81 -1.92 -5.65
CA ILE A 111 7.16 -2.82 -6.59
C ILE A 111 8.10 -2.94 -7.79
N ARG A 112 8.73 -4.10 -7.95
CA ARG A 112 9.55 -4.43 -9.12
C ARG A 112 8.72 -5.28 -10.10
N LEU A 113 8.58 -4.74 -11.30
CA LEU A 113 8.18 -5.46 -12.50
C LEU A 113 9.33 -6.40 -12.91
#